data_AF-A0A838SLG2-F1
#
_entry.id   AF-A0A838SLG2-F1
#
_cell.length_a   1.000
_cell.length_b   1.000
_cell.length_c   1.000
_cell.angle_alpha   90.00
_cell.angle_beta   90.00
_cell.angle_gamma   90.00
#
_symmetry.space_group_name_H-M   'P 1'
#
loop_
_entity.id
_entity.type
_entity.pdbx_description
1 polymer ?
#
loop_
_entity_poly.entity_id
_entity_poly.type
_entity_poly.pdbx_seq_one_letter_code
_entity_poly.pdbx_strand_id
1 'polypeptide(L)' 'LRHLGAGQLLLAVPVAAARSVESLAAEADAVDVVLTPPSFRAVGSWYADFDQVDDDEVVGVLRKTRGRGKA' A
#
# COMPACT_ATOMS: atom_id res chain seq x y z
N LEU A 1 5.92 8.51 -9.61
CA LEU A 1 6.99 8.68 -8.59
C LEU A 1 8.40 8.83 -9.19
N ARG A 2 8.85 7.97 -10.12
CA ARG A 2 10.19 8.11 -10.75
C ARG A 2 10.40 9.45 -11.46
N HIS A 3 9.43 9.89 -12.27
CA HIS A 3 9.45 11.21 -12.92
C HIS A 3 9.50 12.41 -11.95
N LEU A 4 9.19 12.23 -10.66
CA LEU A 4 9.30 13.26 -9.62
C LEU A 4 10.66 13.23 -8.92
N GLY A 5 11.60 12.37 -9.35
CA GLY A 5 12.95 12.28 -8.81
C GLY A 5 13.12 11.34 -7.61
N ALA A 6 12.20 10.40 -7.39
CA ALA A 6 12.37 9.38 -6.35
C ALA A 6 13.59 8.49 -6.64
N GLY A 7 14.53 8.40 -5.68
CA GLY A 7 15.76 7.61 -5.82
C GLY A 7 15.56 6.10 -5.70
N GLN A 8 14.46 5.66 -5.09
CA GLN A 8 14.05 4.26 -5.00
C GLN A 8 12.53 4.16 -4.82
N LEU A 9 11.90 3.14 -5.39
CA LEU A 9 10.49 2.78 -5.22
C LEU A 9 10.35 1.40 -4.56
N LEU A 10 9.71 1.36 -3.40
CA LEU A 10 9.31 0.13 -2.71
C LEU A 10 7.78 0.05 -2.68
N LEU A 11 7.23 -1.04 -3.21
CA LEU A 11 5.82 -1.39 -2.98
C LEU A 11 5.74 -2.26 -1.72
N ALA A 12 5.15 -1.75 -0.64
CA ALA A 12 4.94 -2.49 0.60
C ALA A 12 3.44 -2.63 0.87
N VAL A 13 2.95 -3.87 0.95
CA VAL A 13 1.52 -4.15 1.18
C VAL A 13 1.30 -5.33 2.13
N PRO A 14 0.24 -5.32 2.97
CA PRO A 14 -0.03 -6.43 3.88
C PRO A 14 -0.43 -7.72 3.16
N VAL A 15 -1.20 -7.61 2.08
CA VAL A 15 -1.67 -8.77 1.32
C VAL A 15 -1.79 -8.43 -0.16
N ALA A 16 -1.44 -9.37 -1.03
CA ALA A 16 -1.60 -9.22 -2.48
C ALA A 16 -1.90 -10.56 -3.16
N ALA A 17 -2.51 -10.50 -4.35
CA ALA A 17 -2.59 -11.64 -5.25
C ALA A 17 -1.23 -11.88 -5.95
N ALA A 18 -0.84 -13.13 -6.14
CA ALA A 18 0.44 -13.48 -6.79
C ALA A 18 0.62 -12.79 -8.15
N ARG A 19 -0.44 -12.79 -8.98
CA ARG A 19 -0.43 -12.11 -10.29
C ARG A 19 -0.21 -10.59 -10.18
N SER A 20 -0.74 -9.95 -9.14
CA SER A 20 -0.51 -8.52 -8.91
C SER A 20 0.94 -8.26 -8.53
N VAL A 21 1.53 -9.10 -7.68
CA VAL A 21 2.95 -9.02 -7.30
C VAL A 21 3.84 -9.14 -8.55
N GLU A 22 3.59 -10.15 -9.37
CA GLU A 22 4.32 -10.36 -10.64
C GLU A 22 4.21 -9.14 -11.56
N SER A 23 3.00 -8.60 -11.75
CA SER A 23 2.78 -7.44 -12.62
C SER A 23 3.45 -6.16 -12.11
N LEU A 24 3.51 -5.97 -10.79
CA LEU A 24 4.03 -4.75 -10.16
C LEU A 24 5.53 -4.82 -9.88
N ALA A 25 6.13 -6.02 -9.93
CA ALA A 25 7.57 -6.19 -9.79
C ALA A 25 8.38 -5.43 -10.86
N ALA A 26 7.78 -5.12 -12.01
CA ALA A 26 8.41 -4.30 -13.06
C ALA A 26 8.34 -2.79 -12.78
N GLU A 27 7.41 -2.34 -11.93
CA GLU A 27 7.12 -0.92 -11.70
C GLU A 27 7.86 -0.35 -10.47
N ALA A 28 8.29 -1.22 -9.56
CA ALA A 28 9.02 -0.89 -8.34
C ALA A 28 10.43 -1.51 -8.34
N ASP A 29 11.36 -0.92 -7.58
CA ASP A 29 12.70 -1.50 -7.39
C ASP A 29 12.66 -2.69 -6.42
N ALA A 30 11.65 -2.72 -5.54
CA ALA A 30 11.39 -3.82 -4.62
C ALA A 30 9.89 -3.94 -4.34
N VAL A 31 9.46 -5.17 -4.06
CA VAL A 31 8.09 -5.48 -3.64
C VAL A 31 8.16 -6.31 -2.36
N ASP A 32 7.53 -5.82 -1.30
CA ASP A 32 7.46 -6.47 0.01
C ASP A 32 5.99 -6.75 0.34
N VAL A 33 5.67 -8.03 0.52
CA VAL A 33 4.30 -8.51 0.76
C VAL A 33 4.32 -9.42 1.96
N VAL A 34 3.56 -9.06 2.99
CA VAL A 34 3.49 -9.88 4.21
C VAL A 34 2.82 -11.22 3.93
N LEU A 35 1.75 -11.23 3.13
CA LEU A 35 1.03 -12.45 2.77
C LEU A 35 0.61 -12.48 1.29
N THR A 36 0.93 -13.58 0.60
CA THR A 36 0.46 -13.85 -0.77
C THR A 36 -0.37 -15.15 -0.79
N PRO A 37 -1.69 -15.06 -0.54
CA PRO A 37 -2.54 -16.24 -0.44
C PRO A 37 -2.77 -16.95 -1.79
N PRO A 38 -2.74 -18.29 -1.84
CA PRO A 38 -2.95 -19.05 -3.08
C PRO A 38 -4.38 -18.97 -3.63
N SER A 39 -5.36 -18.63 -2.79
CA SER A 39 -6.78 -18.46 -3.18
C SER A 39 -7.26 -17.04 -2.89
N PHE A 40 -6.48 -16.04 -3.30
CA PHE A 40 -6.84 -14.63 -3.12
C PHE A 40 -8.08 -14.27 -3.95
N ARG A 41 -9.16 -13.84 -3.28
CA ARG A 41 -10.39 -13.37 -3.95
C ARG A 41 -10.62 -11.87 -3.77
N ALA A 42 -10.50 -11.39 -2.54
CA ALA A 42 -10.71 -10.00 -2.19
C ALA A 42 -9.75 -9.59 -1.07
N VAL A 43 -9.40 -8.30 -1.03
CA VAL A 43 -8.55 -7.72 0.03
C VAL A 43 -9.22 -7.86 1.40
N GLY A 44 -10.51 -7.52 1.49
CA GLY A 44 -11.24 -7.51 2.76
C GLY A 44 -11.35 -8.87 3.46
N SER A 45 -11.22 -9.99 2.73
CA SER A 45 -11.21 -11.33 3.33
C SER A 45 -10.03 -11.59 4.28
N TRP A 46 -9.03 -10.70 4.30
CA TRP A 46 -7.82 -10.79 5.12
C TRP A 46 -7.82 -9.84 6.31
N TYR A 47 -8.91 -9.11 6.51
CA TYR A 47 -9.09 -8.18 7.63
C TYR A 47 -10.31 -8.61 8.44
N ALA A 48 -10.17 -8.66 9.76
CA ALA A 48 -11.29 -8.92 10.66
C ALA A 48 -12.30 -7.76 10.67
N ASP A 49 -11.78 -6.54 10.45
CA ASP A 49 -12.54 -5.30 10.28
C ASP A 49 -12.10 -4.67 8.96
N PHE A 50 -13.05 -4.53 8.04
CA PHE A 50 -12.85 -3.95 6.72
C PHE A 50 -13.92 -2.90 6.43
N ASP A 51 -14.32 -2.17 7.47
CA ASP A 51 -15.25 -1.07 7.34
C ASP A 51 -14.66 0.05 6.48
N GLN A 52 -15.56 0.79 5.83
CA GLN A 52 -15.16 1.92 4.99
C GLN A 52 -14.53 3.02 5.85
N VAL A 53 -13.38 3.54 5.41
CA VAL A 53 -12.77 4.73 6.02
C VAL A 53 -13.44 5.97 5.45
N ASP A 54 -14.02 6.80 6.31
CA ASP A 54 -14.69 8.04 5.90
C ASP A 54 -13.69 9.16 5.58
N ASP A 55 -14.09 10.08 4.68
CA ASP A 55 -13.27 11.21 4.25
C ASP A 55 -12.79 12.09 5.42
N ASP A 56 -13.64 12.30 6.44
CA ASP A 56 -13.30 13.07 7.62
C ASP A 56 -12.17 12.43 8.44
N GLU A 57 -12.15 11.10 8.51
CA GLU A 57 -11.07 10.36 9.16
C GLU A 57 -9.75 10.56 8.40
N VAL A 58 -9.78 10.40 7.07
CA VAL A 58 -8.61 10.60 6.20
C VAL A 58 -8.04 12.01 6.39
N VAL A 59 -8.89 13.04 6.32
CA VAL A 59 -8.50 14.44 6.53
C VAL A 59 -7.93 14.65 7.94
N GLY A 60 -8.53 14.01 8.94
CA GLY A 60 -8.05 14.02 10.31
C GLY A 60 -6.62 13.49 10.45
N VAL A 61 -6.30 12.35 9.82
CA VAL A 61 -4.95 11.77 9.82
C VAL A 61 -3.96 12.68 9.09
N LEU A 62 -4.31 13.18 7.90
CA LEU A 62 -3.43 14.07 7.13
C LEU A 62 -3.09 15.38 7.88
N ARG A 63 -4.06 15.93 8.64
CA ARG A 63 -3.81 17.11 9.48
C ARG A 63 -2.81 16.82 10.60
N LYS A 64 -2.88 15.64 11.22
CA LYS A 64 -1.95 15.22 12.29
C LYS A 64 -0.51 15.05 11.80
N THR A 65 -0.30 14.72 10.51
CA THR A 65 1.02 14.42 9.95
C THR A 65 1.70 15.59 9.24
N ARG A 66 1.00 16.72 9.04
CA ARG A 66 1.49 17.92 8.32
C ARG A 66 2.74 18.63 8.88
N GLY A 67 3.35 18.11 9.95
CA GLY A 67 4.63 18.60 10.51
C GLY A 67 5.80 17.60 10.43
N ARG A 68 5.63 16.39 9.90
CA ARG A 68 6.66 15.33 9.89
C ARG A 68 7.48 15.24 8.60
N GLY A 69 7.32 16.18 7.68
CA GLY A 69 7.93 16.16 6.34
C GLY A 69 9.03 17.21 6.13
N LYS A 70 10.13 17.10 6.87
CA LYS A 70 11.53 17.44 6.51
C LYS A 70 12.38 17.41 7.79
N ALA A 71 13.17 16.35 7.95
CA ALA A 71 14.46 16.40 8.63
C ALA A 71 15.52 16.02 7.59
#